data_AF-A0A2L0PZL5-F1
#
_entry.id   AF-A0A2L0PZL5-F1
#
_cell.length_a   1.000
_cell.length_b   1.000
_cell.length_c   1.000
_cell.angle_alpha   90.00
_cell.angle_beta   90.00
_cell.angle_gamma   90.00
#
_symmetry.space_group_name_H-M   'P 1'
#
loop_
_entity.id
_entity.type
_entity.pdbx_description
1 polymer ?
#
loop_
_entity_poly.entity_id
_entity_poly.type
_entity_poly.pdbx_seq_one_letter_code
_entity_poly.pdbx_strand_id
1 'polypeptide(L)' 'MEFNPFMLTITSYFGFLLAALTITPALFIGLNKIRLI' A
#
# COMPACT_ATOMS: atom_id res chain seq x y z
N MET A 1 27.26 -5.21 12.84
CA MET A 1 26.22 -4.45 12.13
C MET A 1 25.05 -4.33 13.09
N GLU A 2 24.88 -3.18 13.75
CA GLU A 2 23.78 -2.98 14.70
C GLU A 2 22.45 -2.87 13.95
N PHE A 3 21.48 -3.67 14.37
CA PHE A 3 20.13 -3.64 13.85
C PHE A 3 19.47 -2.31 14.26
N ASN A 4 19.17 -1.46 13.29
CA ASN A 4 18.47 -0.20 13.49
C ASN A 4 16.97 -0.39 13.22
N PRO A 5 16.12 -0.50 14.26
CA PRO A 5 14.69 -0.77 14.08
C PRO A 5 13.99 0.34 13.27
N PHE A 6 14.50 1.58 13.33
CA PHE A 6 13.98 2.70 12.56
C PHE A 6 14.06 2.47 11.03
N MET A 7 15.15 1.90 10.54
CA MET A 7 15.33 1.61 9.11
C MET A 7 14.32 0.55 8.62
N LEU A 8 14.01 -0.43 9.48
CA LEU A 8 13.01 -1.44 9.21
C LEU A 8 11.59 -0.86 9.22
N THR A 9 11.28 0.05 10.15
CA THR A 9 10.00 0.77 10.18
C THR A 9 9.76 1.57 8.91
N ILE A 10 10.77 2.30 8.42
CA ILE A 10 10.66 3.09 7.18
C ILE A 10 10.42 2.16 5.98
N THR A 11 11.19 1.08 5.87
CA THR A 11 11.03 0.11 4.76
C THR A 11 9.65 -0.54 4.78
N SER A 12 9.17 -0.94 5.97
CA SER A 12 7.83 -1.51 6.15
C SER A 12 6.73 -0.51 5.81
N TYR A 13 6.86 0.75 6.26
CA TYR A 13 5.92 1.82 5.95
C TYR A 13 5.79 2.04 4.43
N PHE A 14 6.92 2.13 3.72
CA PHE A 14 6.92 2.27 2.27
C PHE A 14 6.33 1.04 1.56
N GLY A 15 6.60 -0.17 2.06
CA GLY A 15 5.98 -1.39 1.55
C GLY A 15 4.46 -1.39 1.70
N PHE A 16 3.96 -1.02 2.87
CA PHE A 16 2.52 -0.86 3.12
C PHE A 16 1.89 0.25 2.28
N LEU A 17 2.58 1.39 2.15
CA LEU A 17 2.12 2.51 1.34
C LEU A 17 1.99 2.11 -0.14
N LEU A 18 2.96 1.36 -0.66
CA LEU A 18 2.93 0.85 -2.03
C LEU A 18 1.79 -0.15 -2.25
N ALA A 19 1.55 -1.04 -1.27
CA ALA A 19 0.42 -1.97 -1.31
C ALA A 19 -0.92 -1.21 -1.32
N ALA A 20 -1.07 -0.21 -0.45
CA ALA A 20 -2.27 0.63 -0.42
C ALA A 20 -2.46 1.38 -1.74
N LEU A 21 -1.40 2.00 -2.28
CA LEU A 21 -1.44 2.72 -3.56
C LEU A 21 -1.78 1.82 -4.75
N THR A 22 -1.54 0.51 -4.65
CA THR A 22 -1.91 -0.47 -5.68
C THR A 22 -3.35 -0.95 -5.52
N ILE A 23 -3.77 -1.24 -4.28
CA ILE A 23 -5.11 -1.77 -3.97
C ILE A 23 -6.19 -0.71 -4.18
N THR A 24 -5.95 0.55 -3.78
CA THR A 24 -6.93 1.64 -3.91
C THR A 24 -7.41 1.85 -5.35
N PRO A 25 -6.55 2.04 -6.37
CA PRO A 25 -7.01 2.19 -7.75
C PRO A 25 -7.61 0.89 -8.30
N ALA A 26 -7.09 -0.29 -7.92
CA ALA A 26 -7.67 -1.56 -8.35
C ALA A 26 -9.11 -1.74 -7.85
N LEU A 27 -9.37 -1.41 -6.58
CA LEU A 27 -10.71 -1.38 -6.02
C LEU A 27 -11.57 -0.30 -6.69
N PHE A 28 -11.07 0.93 -6.83
CA PHE A 28 -11.84 2.02 -7.45
C PHE A 28 -12.29 1.68 -8.86
N ILE A 29 -11.38 1.13 -9.69
CA ILE A 29 -11.69 0.66 -11.05
C ILE A 29 -12.67 -0.50 -11.00
N GLY A 30 -12.47 -1.48 -10.11
CA GLY A 30 -13.36 -2.62 -9.95
C GLY A 30 -14.79 -2.21 -9.59
N LEU A 31 -14.93 -1.29 -8.63
CA LEU A 31 -16.20 -0.79 -8.13
C LEU A 31 -16.94 0.07 -9.18
N ASN A 32 -16.22 0.93 -9.90
CA ASN A 32 -16.77 1.71 -11.00
C ASN A 32 -17.22 0.79 -12.15
N LYS A 33 -16.45 -0.27 -12.45
CA LYS A 33 -16.78 -1.25 -13.51
C LYS A 33 -18.07 -2.03 -13.23
N ILE A 34 -18.40 -2.29 -11.96
CA ILE A 34 -19.68 -2.89 -11.55
C ILE A 34 -20.77 -1.86 -11.27
N ARG A 35 -20.52 -0.56 -11.50
CA ARG A 35 -21.41 0.57 -11.21
C ARG A 35 -21.89 0.60 -9.76
N LEU A 36 -21.08 0.13 -8.82
CA LEU A 36 -21.36 0.26 -7.39
C LEU A 36 -21.10 1.69 -6.91
N ILE A 37 -20.17 2.38 -7.57
CA ILE A 37 -19.80 3.78 -7.39
C ILE A 37 -19.85 4.45 -8.76
#